data_AF-E6LFU3-F1
#
_entry.id   AF-E6LFU3-F1
#
_cell.length_a   1.000
_cell.length_b   1.000
_cell.length_c   1.000
_cell.angle_alpha   90.00
_cell.angle_beta   90.00
_cell.angle_gamma   90.00
#
_symmetry.space_group_name_H-M   'P 1'
#
loop_
_entity.id
_entity.type
_entity.pdbx_description
1 polymer ?
#
loop_
_entity_poly.entity_id
_entity_poly.type
_entity_poly.pdbx_seq_one_letter_code
_entity_poly.pdbx_strand_id
1 'polypeptide(L)'
;MKKTNFFVVFWLLLALISFITFLIFFHTLWDTLSYLLFPATGDEYMMSTNEINRSLFATVPMILLVAGAFAVSLKNGLKLYHSL
;
A
#
# COMPACT_ATOMS: atom_id res chain seq x y z
N MET A 1 2.17 -27.47 -20.81
CA MET A 1 1.79 -26.22 -20.10
C MET A 1 1.10 -26.62 -18.81
N LYS A 2 1.63 -26.24 -17.63
CA LYS A 2 0.95 -26.50 -16.35
C LYS A 2 -0.42 -25.83 -16.41
N LYS A 3 -1.50 -26.56 -16.12
CA LYS A 3 -2.86 -25.99 -16.13
C LYS A 3 -2.92 -24.92 -15.05
N THR A 4 -2.97 -23.64 -15.45
CA THR A 4 -3.05 -22.53 -14.49
C THR A 4 -4.32 -22.69 -13.67
N ASN A 5 -4.16 -23.02 -12.38
CA ASN A 5 -5.26 -23.22 -11.46
C ASN A 5 -5.89 -21.85 -11.11
N PHE A 6 -7.23 -21.78 -11.12
CA PHE A 6 -7.99 -20.57 -10.74
C PHE A 6 -7.48 -19.96 -9.43
N PHE A 7 -7.14 -20.78 -8.43
CA PHE A 7 -6.62 -20.29 -7.15
C PHE A 7 -5.28 -19.56 -7.27
N VAL A 8 -4.40 -19.98 -8.19
CA VAL A 8 -3.13 -19.28 -8.44
C VAL A 8 -3.41 -17.90 -9.03
N VAL A 9 -4.30 -17.82 -10.01
CA VAL A 9 -4.70 -16.53 -10.63
C VAL A 9 -5.34 -15.62 -9.60
N PHE A 10 -6.24 -16.15 -8.78
CA PHE A 10 -6.90 -15.40 -7.71
C PHE A 10 -5.89 -14.76 -6.74
N TRP A 11 -4.93 -15.53 -6.24
CA TRP A 11 -3.92 -15.03 -5.31
C TRP A 11 -2.99 -13.99 -5.94
N LEU A 12 -2.57 -14.20 -7.18
CA LEU A 12 -1.73 -13.23 -7.90
C LEU A 12 -2.49 -11.93 -8.20
N LEU A 13 -3.77 -12.02 -8.54
CA LEU A 13 -4.60 -10.85 -8.79
C LEU A 13 -4.87 -10.07 -7.50
N LEU A 14 -5.08 -10.78 -6.38
CA LEU A 14 -5.18 -10.17 -5.06
C LEU A 14 -3.87 -9.47 -4.65
N ALA A 15 -2.72 -10.07 -4.95
CA ALA A 15 -1.41 -9.45 -4.73
C ALA A 15 -1.26 -8.17 -5.57
N LEU A 16 -1.66 -8.21 -6.84
CA LEU A 16 -1.59 -7.03 -7.71
C LEU A 16 -2.46 -5.88 -7.17
N ILE A 17 -3.71 -6.15 -6.82
CA ILE A 17 -4.62 -5.13 -6.25
C ILE A 17 -4.02 -4.57 -4.96
N SER A 18 -3.55 -5.44 -4.06
CA SER A 18 -2.93 -5.02 -2.80
C SER A 18 -1.70 -4.14 -3.06
N PHE A 19 -0.87 -4.47 -4.05
CA PHE A 19 0.30 -3.67 -4.40
C PHE A 19 -0.08 -2.27 -4.93
N ILE A 20 -1.09 -2.17 -5.81
CA ILE A 20 -1.57 -0.89 -6.31
C ILE A 20 -2.13 -0.04 -5.16
N THR A 21 -2.94 -0.64 -4.28
CA THR A 21 -3.46 0.04 -3.10
C THR A 21 -2.33 0.51 -2.17
N PHE A 22 -1.28 -0.29 -1.99
CA PHE A 22 -0.10 0.10 -1.23
C PHE A 22 0.55 1.34 -1.84
N LEU A 23 0.73 1.39 -3.16
CA LEU A 23 1.34 2.56 -3.83
C LEU A 23 0.53 3.83 -3.63
N ILE A 24 -0.81 3.74 -3.66
CA ILE A 24 -1.69 4.90 -3.41
C ILE A 24 -1.47 5.45 -2.00
N PHE A 25 -1.53 4.59 -0.98
CA PHE A 25 -1.31 5.03 0.40
C PHE A 25 0.14 5.47 0.66
N PHE A 26 1.10 4.82 0.03
CA PHE A 26 2.51 5.19 0.12
C PHE A 26 2.76 6.59 -0.47
N HIS A 27 2.12 6.92 -1.58
CA HIS A 27 2.16 8.27 -2.14
C HIS A 27 1.59 9.30 -1.15
N THR A 28 0.43 9.05 -0.56
CA THR A 28 -0.17 9.93 0.46
C THR A 28 0.72 10.11 1.69
N LEU A 29 1.37 9.03 2.14
CA LEU A 29 2.35 9.08 3.24
C LEU A 29 3.52 9.99 2.87
N TRP A 30 4.08 9.80 1.67
CA TRP A 30 5.22 10.58 1.21
C TRP A 30 4.89 12.06 1.07
N ASP A 31 3.72 12.38 0.52
CA ASP A 31 3.21 13.75 0.44
C ASP A 31 3.07 14.37 1.83
N THR A 32 2.43 13.66 2.76
CA THR A 32 2.25 14.12 4.15
C THR A 32 3.58 14.33 4.87
N LEU A 33 4.56 13.44 4.67
CA LEU A 33 5.91 13.57 5.23
C LEU A 33 6.67 14.75 4.62
N SER A 34 6.41 15.08 3.34
CA SER A 34 7.07 16.21 2.68
C SER A 34 6.76 17.54 3.37
N TYR A 35 5.51 17.74 3.82
CA TYR A 35 5.11 18.92 4.61
C TYR A 35 5.78 18.96 5.99
N LEU A 36 6.18 17.82 6.55
CA LEU A 36 6.90 17.75 7.82
C LEU A 36 8.40 18.08 7.67
N LEU A 37 9.00 17.64 6.55
CA LEU A 37 10.42 17.81 6.26
C LEU A 37 10.74 19.17 5.65
N PHE A 38 9.86 19.67 4.79
CA PHE A 38 9.99 20.94 4.08
C PHE A 38 8.71 21.78 4.30
N PRO A 39 8.51 22.33 5.51
CA PRO A 39 7.34 23.15 5.80
C PRO A 39 7.31 24.37 4.88
N ALA A 40 6.19 24.60 4.20
CA ALA A 40 6.02 25.77 3.34
C ALA A 40 6.11 27.05 4.19
N THR A 41 6.92 28.01 3.76
CA THR A 41 7.16 29.28 4.48
C THR A 41 6.14 30.37 4.14
N GLY A 42 5.09 30.06 3.37
CA GLY A 42 4.03 30.99 2.98
C GLY A 42 2.64 30.46 3.34
N ASP A 43 1.74 31.37 3.73
CA ASP A 43 0.42 31.06 4.30
C ASP A 43 -0.52 30.25 3.38
N GLU A 44 -0.24 30.17 2.07
CA GLU A 44 -1.15 29.57 1.08
C GLU A 44 -0.99 28.05 0.89
N TYR A 45 0.08 27.43 1.42
CA TYR A 45 0.39 26.00 1.21
C TYR A 45 0.74 25.25 2.50
N MET A 46 0.32 25.76 3.67
CA MET A 46 0.58 25.10 4.95
C MET A 46 -0.53 24.11 5.28
N MET A 47 -0.23 22.82 5.16
CA MET A 47 -1.03 21.78 5.80
C MET A 47 -0.92 21.95 7.32
N SER A 48 -2.05 22.08 8.01
CA SER A 48 -2.03 22.26 9.46
C SER A 48 -1.50 21.00 10.16
N THR A 49 -0.86 21.17 11.32
CA THR A 49 -0.35 20.03 12.12
C THR A 49 -1.44 18.99 12.41
N ASN A 50 -2.69 19.42 12.60
CA ASN A 50 -3.83 18.52 12.80
C ASN A 50 -4.17 17.70 11.55
N GLU A 51 -4.10 18.30 10.36
CA GLU A 51 -4.33 17.58 9.10
C GLU A 51 -3.23 16.57 8.81
N ILE A 52 -1.96 16.94 9.05
CA ILE A 52 -0.82 16.04 8.93
C ILE A 52 -1.01 14.83 9.85
N ASN A 53 -1.29 15.06 11.14
CA ASN A 53 -1.50 13.99 12.11
C ASN A 53 -2.67 13.09 11.71
N ARG A 54 -3.81 13.66 11.30
CA ARG A 54 -4.97 12.88 10.86
C ARG A 54 -4.64 12.03 9.62
N SER A 55 -3.90 12.59 8.66
CA SER A 55 -3.46 11.86 7.47
C SER A 55 -2.54 10.69 7.82
N LEU A 56 -1.55 10.92 8.70
CA LEU A 56 -0.64 9.86 9.15
C LEU A 56 -1.38 8.75 9.92
N PHE A 57 -2.29 9.11 10.82
CA PHE A 57 -3.09 8.12 11.58
C PHE A 57 -4.00 7.27 10.70
N ALA A 58 -4.50 7.80 9.58
CA ALA A 58 -5.30 7.02 8.63
C ALA A 58 -4.42 6.19 7.69
N THR A 59 -3.33 6.77 7.20
CA THR A 59 -2.49 6.18 6.14
C THR A 59 -1.57 5.09 6.66
N VAL A 60 -0.91 5.29 7.81
CA VAL A 60 0.10 4.34 8.33
C VAL A 60 -0.50 2.96 8.64
N PRO A 61 -1.63 2.83 9.38
CA PRO A 61 -2.22 1.52 9.64
C PRO A 61 -2.66 0.82 8.35
N MET A 62 -3.17 1.59 7.39
CA MET A 62 -3.65 1.04 6.12
C MET A 62 -2.48 0.49 5.28
N ILE A 63 -1.34 1.19 5.24
CA ILE A 63 -0.12 0.68 4.60
C ILE A 63 0.30 -0.66 5.20
N LEU A 64 0.31 -0.78 6.53
CA LEU A 64 0.69 -2.02 7.21
C LEU A 64 -0.25 -3.17 6.86
N LEU A 65 -1.56 -2.92 6.87
CA LEU A 65 -2.57 -3.92 6.52
C LEU A 65 -2.42 -4.38 5.06
N VAL A 66 -2.28 -3.43 4.14
CA VAL A 66 -2.19 -3.72 2.70
C VAL A 66 -0.85 -4.39 2.35
N ALA A 67 0.25 -3.99 2.97
CA ALA A 67 1.54 -4.66 2.84
C ALA A 67 1.49 -6.10 3.36
N GLY A 68 0.81 -6.34 4.49
CA GLY A 68 0.54 -7.67 5.01
C GLY A 68 -0.28 -8.52 4.04
N ALA A 69 -1.38 -7.95 3.51
CA ALA A 69 -2.23 -8.62 2.51
C ALA A 69 -1.45 -8.97 1.23
N PHE A 70 -0.59 -8.06 0.75
CA PHE A 70 0.29 -8.30 -0.39
C PHE A 70 1.26 -9.45 -0.13
N ALA A 71 1.95 -9.45 1.01
CA ALA A 71 2.91 -10.50 1.35
C ALA A 71 2.23 -11.88 1.46
N VAL A 72 1.07 -11.96 2.11
CA VAL A 72 0.30 -13.21 2.24
C VAL A 72 -0.18 -13.71 0.89
N SER A 73 -0.75 -12.82 0.08
CA SER A 73 -1.30 -13.19 -1.23
C SER A 73 -0.23 -13.66 -2.20
N LEU A 74 0.90 -12.96 -2.27
CA LEU A 74 2.03 -13.36 -3.08
C LEU A 74 2.61 -14.71 -2.62
N LYS A 75 2.83 -14.87 -1.30
CA LYS A 75 3.36 -16.12 -0.73
C LYS A 75 2.47 -17.31 -1.04
N ASN A 76 1.15 -17.18 -0.87
CA ASN A 76 0.20 -18.26 -1.14
C ASN A 76 0.06 -18.55 -2.64
N GLY A 77 0.01 -17.53 -3.48
CA GLY A 77 -0.05 -17.69 -4.94
C GLY A 77 1.18 -18.42 -5.48
N LEU A 78 2.38 -18.03 -5.04
CA LEU A 78 3.63 -18.69 -5.42
C LEU A 78 3.71 -20.12 -4.87
N LYS A 79 3.32 -20.36 -3.62
CA LYS A 79 3.33 -21.72 -3.04
C LYS A 79 2.44 -22.67 -3.84
N LEU A 80 1.23 -22.23 -4.21
CA LEU A 80 0.31 -23.01 -5.02
C LEU A 80 0.86 -23.27 -6.43
N TYR A 81 1.45 -22.25 -7.06
CA TYR A 81 2.05 -22.38 -8.39
C TYR A 81 3.20 -23.41 -8.42
N HIS A 82 4.04 -23.42 -7.38
CA HIS A 82 5.16 -24.37 -7.29
C HIS A 82 4.71 -25.79 -6.92
N SER A 83 3.56 -25.94 -6.26
CA SER A 83 3.00 -27.25 -5.88
C SER A 83 2.24 -27.96 -7.02
N LEU A 84 1.89 -27.23 -8.08
CA LEU A 84 1.24 -27.72 -9.32
C LEU A 84 2.28 -28.04 -10.39
#